data_AF-A0A951Q931-F1
#
_entry.id   AF-A0A951Q931-F1
#
_cell.length_a   1.000
_cell.length_b   1.000
_cell.length_c   1.000
_cell.angle_alpha   90.00
_cell.angle_beta   90.00
_cell.angle_gamma   90.00
#
_symmetry.space_group_name_H-M   'P 1'
#
loop_
_entity.id
_entity.type
_entity.pdbx_description
1 polymer ?
#
loop_
_entity_poly.entity_id
_entity_poly.type
_entity_poly.pdbx_seq_one_letter_code
_entity_poly.pdbx_strand_id
1 'polypeptide(L)' 'MDGQKNPYDSWWQQVKYYAQLVIQRVEYGVESVKEFLKTLTSDERWGVMLEFDEVEPLKFGQLVADAPDWVQWMG' A
#
# COMPACT_ATOMS: atom_id res chain seq x y z
N MET A 1 -3.01 -20.43 27.33
CA MET A 1 -3.38 -19.00 27.27
C MET A 1 -3.67 -18.72 25.81
N ASP A 2 -4.94 -18.67 25.43
CA ASP A 2 -5.33 -18.21 24.10
C ASP A 2 -5.03 -16.72 24.00
N GLY A 3 -3.85 -16.40 23.49
CA GLY A 3 -3.45 -15.04 23.18
C GLY A 3 -4.34 -14.54 22.06
N GLN A 4 -5.43 -13.85 22.42
CA GLN A 4 -6.26 -13.14 21.45
C GLN A 4 -5.33 -12.18 20.69
N LYS A 5 -4.99 -12.54 19.44
CA LYS A 5 -4.33 -11.62 18.51
C LYS A 5 -5.20 -10.37 18.47
N ASN A 6 -4.61 -9.24 18.83
CA ASN A 6 -5.28 -7.96 18.68
C ASN A 6 -5.69 -7.82 17.19
N PRO A 7 -6.99 -7.64 16.88
CA PRO A 7 -7.44 -7.55 15.50
C PRO A 7 -6.76 -6.40 14.74
N TYR A 8 -6.36 -5.33 15.44
CA TYR A 8 -5.57 -4.24 14.86
C TYR A 8 -4.15 -4.67 14.45
N ASP A 9 -3.52 -5.55 15.22
CA ASP A 9 -2.20 -6.09 14.86
C ASP A 9 -2.31 -6.96 13.59
N SER A 10 -3.39 -7.74 13.45
CA SER A 10 -3.61 -8.55 12.26
C SER A 10 -3.87 -7.70 11.01
N TRP A 11 -4.67 -6.64 11.14
CA TRP A 11 -4.93 -5.72 10.04
C TRP A 11 -3.66 -4.99 9.60
N TRP A 12 -2.86 -4.50 10.55
CA TRP A 12 -1.62 -3.79 10.22
C TRP A 12 -0.57 -4.71 9.57
N GLN A 13 -0.47 -5.97 10.01
CA GLN A 13 0.40 -6.95 9.34
C GLN A 13 -0.03 -7.23 7.89
N GLN A 14 -1.34 -7.23 7.63
CA GLN A 14 -1.88 -7.37 6.27
C GLN A 14 -1.55 -6.15 5.40
N VAL A 15 -1.70 -4.93 5.94
CA VAL A 15 -1.29 -3.70 5.26
C VAL A 15 0.21 -3.73 4.91
N LYS A 16 1.06 -4.15 5.84
CA LYS A 16 2.51 -4.29 5.61
C LYS A 16 2.84 -5.26 4.50
N TYR A 17 2.15 -6.39 4.46
CA TYR A 17 2.28 -7.36 3.37
C TYR A 17 1.88 -6.76 2.02
N TYR A 18 0.74 -6.05 1.97
CA TYR A 18 0.29 -5.39 0.75
C TYR A 18 1.22 -4.23 0.30
N ALA A 19 1.84 -3.51 1.23
CA ALA A 19 2.84 -2.50 0.91
C ALA A 19 4.04 -3.10 0.18
N GLN A 20 4.55 -4.25 0.64
CA GLN A 20 5.61 -4.97 -0.07
C GLN A 20 5.19 -5.36 -1.50
N LEU A 21 3.94 -5.79 -1.68
CA LEU A 21 3.39 -6.12 -2.99
C LEU A 21 3.28 -4.90 -3.91
N VAL A 22 2.94 -3.72 -3.38
CA VAL A 22 2.93 -2.45 -4.12
C VAL A 22 4.35 -2.02 -4.51
N ILE A 23 5.31 -2.09 -3.58
CA ILE A 23 6.71 -1.73 -3.81
C ILE A 23 7.33 -2.53 -4.96
N GLN A 24 7.03 -3.84 -5.01
CA GLN A 24 7.45 -4.70 -6.12
C GLN A 24 6.76 -4.31 -7.43
N ARG A 25 5.50 -3.89 -7.38
CA ARG A 25 4.72 -3.52 -8.57
C ARG A 25 5.14 -2.22 -9.22
N VAL A 26 5.79 -1.32 -8.51
CA VAL A 26 6.36 -0.09 -9.10
C VAL A 26 7.29 -0.42 -10.26
N GLU A 27 8.02 -1.54 -10.20
CA GLU A 27 8.92 -1.99 -11.28
C GLU A 27 8.18 -2.42 -12.55
N TYR A 28 6.91 -2.79 -12.42
CA TYR A 28 6.03 -3.12 -13.53
C TYR A 28 5.17 -1.94 -14.00
N GLY A 29 5.37 -0.75 -13.41
CA GLY A 29 4.71 0.50 -13.77
C GLY A 29 3.45 0.83 -12.98
N VAL A 30 3.04 2.10 -13.10
CA VAL A 30 1.90 2.72 -12.38
C VAL A 30 0.61 1.90 -12.51
N GLU A 31 0.27 1.41 -13.69
CA GLU A 31 -1.00 0.69 -13.89
C GLU A 31 -1.05 -0.63 -13.10
N SER A 32 0.10 -1.31 -12.94
CA SER A 32 0.19 -2.53 -12.12
C SER A 32 -0.08 -2.24 -10.65
N VAL A 33 0.39 -1.10 -10.14
CA VAL A 33 0.09 -0.61 -8.79
C VAL A 33 -1.41 -0.31 -8.66
N LYS A 34 -1.96 0.43 -9.63
CA LYS A 34 -3.38 0.83 -9.63
C LYS A 34 -4.33 -0.36 -9.66
N GLU A 35 -4.08 -1.35 -10.52
CA GLU A 35 -4.86 -2.58 -10.59
C GLU A 35 -4.81 -3.37 -9.28
N PHE A 36 -3.65 -3.42 -8.61
CA PHE A 36 -3.56 -4.07 -7.31
C PHE A 36 -4.37 -3.33 -6.25
N LEU A 37 -4.23 -2.00 -6.17
CA LEU A 37 -4.97 -1.18 -5.19
C LEU A 37 -6.49 -1.31 -5.35
N LYS A 38 -7.00 -1.48 -6.57
CA LYS A 38 -8.44 -1.72 -6.83
C LYS A 38 -9.00 -2.96 -6.11
N THR A 39 -8.15 -3.93 -5.77
CA THR A 39 -8.56 -5.14 -5.02
C THR A 39 -8.68 -4.91 -3.52
N LEU A 40 -8.19 -3.77 -3.02
CA LEU A 40 -8.18 -3.40 -1.61
C LEU A 40 -9.34 -2.47 -1.26
N THR A 41 -9.70 -2.47 0.02
CA THR A 41 -10.59 -1.48 0.62
C THR A 41 -9.90 -0.10 0.69
N SER A 42 -10.70 0.98 0.77
CA SER A 42 -10.18 2.35 0.92
C SER A 42 -9.17 2.46 2.07
N ASP A 43 -9.50 1.92 3.24
CA ASP A 43 -8.63 1.99 4.43
C ASP A 43 -7.30 1.24 4.23
N GLU A 44 -7.34 0.08 3.57
CA GLU A 44 -6.13 -0.66 3.22
C GLU A 44 -5.28 0.08 2.20
N ARG A 45 -5.88 0.74 1.19
CA ARG A 45 -5.12 1.55 0.22
C ARG A 45 -4.36 2.66 0.92
N TRP A 46 -5.02 3.37 1.85
CA TRP A 46 -4.36 4.41 2.65
C TRP A 46 -3.25 3.85 3.53
N GLY A 47 -3.51 2.75 4.25
CA GLY A 47 -2.49 2.11 5.08
C GLY A 47 -1.28 1.65 4.26
N VAL A 48 -1.53 1.09 3.07
CA VAL A 48 -0.49 0.62 2.16
C VAL A 48 0.38 1.76 1.65
N MET A 49 -0.22 2.88 1.26
CA MET A 49 0.54 4.05 0.79
C MET A 49 1.33 4.69 1.92
N LEU A 50 0.80 4.70 3.15
CA LEU A 50 1.53 5.16 4.34
C LEU A 50 2.77 4.29 4.63
N GLU A 51 2.59 2.98 4.71
CA GLU A 51 3.71 2.06 4.97
C GLU A 51 4.71 2.06 3.81
N PHE A 52 4.26 2.23 2.56
CA PHE A 52 5.16 2.35 1.41
C PHE A 52 6.05 3.61 1.54
N ASP A 53 5.47 4.77 1.82
CA ASP A 53 6.26 5.99 2.06
C ASP A 53 7.24 5.83 3.24
N GLU A 54 6.83 5.15 4.31
CA GLU A 54 7.70 4.88 5.46
C GLU A 54 8.90 3.97 5.13
N VAL A 55 8.68 2.90 4.37
CA VAL A 55 9.69 1.86 4.12
C VAL A 55 10.59 2.19 2.92
N GLU A 56 10.04 2.79 1.87
CA GLU A 56 10.74 3.07 0.60
C GLU A 56 10.40 4.48 0.06
N PRO A 57 10.71 5.57 0.80
CA PRO A 57 10.28 6.94 0.48
C PRO A 57 10.76 7.43 -0.89
N LEU A 58 11.94 6.98 -1.33
CA LEU A 58 12.48 7.37 -2.65
C LEU A 58 11.67 6.76 -3.79
N LYS A 59 11.27 5.49 -3.66
CA LYS A 59 10.47 4.78 -4.66
C LYS A 59 9.02 5.25 -4.62
N PHE A 60 8.52 5.59 -3.43
CA PHE A 60 7.23 6.27 -3.27
C PHE A 60 7.23 7.62 -4.01
N GLY A 61 8.26 8.44 -3.82
CA GLY A 61 8.42 9.71 -4.53
C GLY A 61 8.43 9.56 -6.05
N GLN A 62 9.02 8.48 -6.59
CA GLN A 62 8.95 8.16 -8.02
C GLN A 62 7.51 7.85 -8.46
N LEU A 63 6.80 7.00 -7.72
CA LEU A 63 5.40 6.69 -8.01
C LEU A 63 4.53 7.96 -8.03
N VAL A 64 4.71 8.86 -7.06
CA VAL A 64 3.97 10.12 -6.97
C VAL A 64 4.32 11.08 -8.10
N ALA A 65 5.59 11.12 -8.53
CA ALA A 65 6.01 11.93 -9.67
C ALA A 65 5.41 11.42 -10.99
N ASP A 66 5.38 10.10 -11.18
CA ASP A 66 4.83 9.45 -12.37
C ASP A 66 3.29 9.48 -12.41
N ALA A 67 2.65 9.53 -11.23
CA ALA A 67 1.20 9.61 -11.08
C ALA A 67 0.77 10.66 -10.04
N PRO A 68 0.77 11.96 -10.41
CA PRO A 68 0.41 13.03 -9.48
C PRO A 68 -1.02 12.96 -8.95
N ASP A 69 -1.90 12.22 -9.63
CA ASP A 69 -3.31 12.00 -9.27
C ASP A 69 -3.53 10.77 -8.36
N TRP A 70 -2.47 10.11 -7.87
CA TRP A 70 -2.56 8.86 -7.11
C TRP A 70 -3.55 8.88 -5.93
N VAL A 71 -3.74 10.05 -5.30
CA VAL A 71 -4.68 10.24 -4.20
C VAL A 71 -6.12 9.93 -4.62
N GLN A 72 -6.47 10.13 -5.89
CA GLN A 72 -7.79 9.80 -6.43
C GLN A 72 -8.08 8.29 -6.42
N TRP A 73 -7.04 7.45 -6.32
CA TRP A 73 -7.20 5.99 -6.28
C TRP A 73 -7.55 5.49 -4.88
N MET A 74 -7.47 6.35 -3.87
CA MET A 74 -7.70 5.98 -2.47
C MET A 74 -9.20 5.93 -2.09
N GLY A 75 -10.10 6.41 -2.96
CA GLY A 75 -11.55 6.43 -2.76
C GLY A 75 -12.30 5.19 -3.25
#